data_AF-A0A7V3MF05-F1
#
_entry.id   AF-A0A7V3MF05-F1
#
_cell.length_a   1.000
_cell.length_b   1.000
_cell.length_c   1.000
_cell.angle_alpha   90.00
_cell.angle_beta   90.00
_cell.angle_gamma   90.00
#
_symmetry.space_group_name_H-M   'P 1'
#
loop_
_entity.id
_entity.type
_entity.pdbx_description
1 polymer ?
#
loop_
_entity_poly.entity_id
_entity_poly.type
_entity_poly.pdbx_seq_one_letter_code
_entity_poly.pdbx_strand_id
1 'polypeptide(L)'
;MLRDKHVSSKDFVLKFEQLKKRFDERAEIHLDSEYHQQLKEYIVRLYHATCTDENFTDQTLDDIREAEMSNLNRLQKLKNGTSYKKDKHKAKRQNEEWG
;
A
#
# COMPACT_ATOMS: atom_id res chain seq x y z
N MET A 1 12.31 -0.82 1.45
CA MET A 1 12.03 -2.25 1.73
C MET A 1 11.88 -3.00 0.41
N LEU A 2 10.73 -3.01 -0.27
CA LEU A 2 10.62 -3.69 -1.58
C LEU A 2 11.48 -3.08 -2.70
N ARG A 3 11.69 -1.75 -2.67
CA ARG A 3 12.52 -1.03 -3.66
C ARG A 3 14.02 -1.10 -3.38
N ASP A 4 14.42 -1.55 -2.18
CA ASP A 4 15.81 -1.53 -1.74
C ASP A 4 16.43 -2.91 -1.93
N LYS A 5 17.40 -3.01 -2.84
CA LYS A 5 18.03 -4.27 -3.21
C LYS A 5 18.91 -4.87 -2.12
N HIS A 6 19.34 -4.06 -1.14
CA HIS A 6 20.24 -4.50 -0.07
C HIS A 6 19.51 -5.07 1.14
N VAL A 7 18.17 -5.08 1.13
CA VAL A 7 17.36 -5.62 2.23
C VAL A 7 17.25 -7.13 2.09
N SER A 8 17.68 -7.85 3.12
CA SER A 8 17.46 -9.30 3.23
C SER A 8 16.00 -9.64 3.57
N SER A 9 15.57 -10.86 3.29
CA SER A 9 14.28 -11.43 3.71
C SER A 9 14.07 -11.32 5.22
N LYS A 10 15.11 -11.57 6.01
CA LYS A 10 15.08 -11.42 7.47
C LYS A 10 14.83 -9.98 7.89
N ASP A 11 15.59 -9.03 7.35
CA ASP A 11 15.39 -7.61 7.63
C ASP A 11 14.02 -7.10 7.16
N PHE A 12 13.52 -7.68 6.06
CA PHE A 12 12.21 -7.40 5.54
C PHE A 12 11.12 -7.82 6.53
N VAL A 13 11.11 -9.09 6.95
CA VAL A 13 10.14 -9.64 7.91
C VAL A 13 10.16 -8.84 9.20
N LEU A 14 11.35 -8.63 9.79
CA LEU A 14 11.49 -7.95 11.09
C LEU A 14 10.89 -6.54 11.07
N LYS A 15 11.19 -5.77 10.03
CA LYS A 15 10.66 -4.42 9.86
C LYS A 15 9.17 -4.43 9.47
N PHE A 16 8.73 -5.40 8.68
CA PHE A 16 7.34 -5.51 8.24
C PHE A 16 6.42 -5.90 9.41
N GLU A 17 6.84 -6.81 10.28
CA GLU A 17 6.16 -7.15 11.53
C GLU A 17 6.01 -5.93 12.44
N GLN A 18 7.08 -5.16 12.64
CA GLN A 18 7.02 -3.93 13.44
C GLN A 18 6.04 -2.91 12.85
N LEU A 19 6.00 -2.77 11.52
CA LEU A 19 5.04 -1.90 10.84
C LEU A 19 3.60 -2.41 10.97
N LYS A 20 3.37 -3.72 10.81
CA LYS A 20 2.05 -4.34 10.95
C LYS A 20 1.51 -4.20 12.37
N LYS A 21 2.35 -4.42 13.39
CA LYS A 21 1.97 -4.22 14.79
C LYS A 21 1.53 -2.77 15.05
N ARG A 22 2.31 -1.80 14.57
CA ARG A 22 1.95 -0.37 14.68
C ARG A 22 0.69 -0.03 13.90
N PHE A 23 0.41 -0.72 12.80
CA PHE A 23 -0.81 -0.54 12.02
C PHE A 23 -2.03 -1.06 12.79
N ASP A 24 -1.91 -2.23 13.42
CA ASP A 24 -2.98 -2.85 14.23
C ASP A 24 -3.26 -2.10 15.53
N GLU A 25 -2.25 -1.45 16.11
CA GLU A 25 -2.39 -0.58 17.28
C GLU A 25 -3.15 0.72 16.96
N ARG A 26 -3.25 1.12 15.68
CA ARG A 26 -4.07 2.28 15.33
C ARG A 26 -5.54 1.90 15.39
N ALA A 27 -6.33 2.75 16.05
CA ALA A 27 -7.79 2.61 16.08
C ALA A 27 -8.34 2.38 14.67
N GLU A 28 -9.28 1.46 14.54
CA GLU A 28 -9.94 1.15 13.28
C GLU A 28 -10.72 2.38 12.82
N ILE A 29 -10.06 3.24 12.05
CA ILE A 29 -10.72 4.37 11.40
C ILE A 29 -11.68 3.72 10.40
N HIS A 30 -12.97 4.06 10.48
CA HIS A 30 -13.96 3.68 9.48
C HIS A 30 -13.55 4.31 8.15
N LEU A 31 -12.79 3.57 7.36
CA LEU A 31 -12.24 4.03 6.11
C LEU A 31 -13.10 3.46 4.98
N ASP A 32 -14.23 4.13 4.71
CA ASP A 32 -15.20 3.77 3.65
C ASP A 32 -14.68 3.98 2.22
N SER A 33 -13.40 4.28 2.04
CA SER A 33 -12.85 4.43 0.69
C SER A 33 -12.21 3.11 0.22
N GLU A 34 -12.56 2.73 -1.01
CA GLU A 34 -12.06 1.53 -1.71
C GLU A 34 -10.53 1.38 -1.62
N TYR A 35 -9.80 2.51 -1.67
CA TYR A 35 -8.35 2.53 -1.50
C TYR A 35 -7.90 1.94 -0.15
N HIS A 36 -8.56 2.31 0.94
CA HIS A 36 -8.16 1.84 2.27
C HIS A 36 -8.52 0.37 2.48
N GLN A 37 -9.65 -0.08 1.94
CA GLN A 37 -10.02 -1.50 1.95
C GLN A 37 -8.99 -2.35 1.20
N GLN A 38 -8.68 -1.97 -0.05
CA GLN A 38 -7.67 -2.68 -0.85
C GLN A 38 -6.27 -2.58 -0.24
N LEU A 39 -5.93 -1.46 0.42
CA LEU A 39 -4.66 -1.33 1.14
C LEU A 39 -4.59 -2.27 2.35
N LYS A 40 -5.68 -2.40 3.13
CA LYS A 40 -5.75 -3.31 4.28
C LYS A 40 -5.60 -4.76 3.82
N GLU A 41 -6.36 -5.17 2.80
CA GLU A 41 -6.27 -6.49 2.18
C GLU A 41 -4.86 -6.78 1.65
N TYR A 42 -4.26 -5.81 0.96
CA TYR A 42 -2.89 -5.92 0.46
C TYR A 42 -1.88 -6.16 1.59
N ILE A 43 -1.96 -5.39 2.68
CA ILE A 43 -1.06 -5.53 3.82
C ILE A 43 -1.21 -6.91 4.47
N VAL A 44 -2.44 -7.39 4.65
CA VAL A 44 -2.72 -8.71 5.23
C VAL A 44 -2.21 -9.84 4.33
N ARG A 45 -2.48 -9.77 3.02
CA ARG A 45 -1.98 -10.75 2.04
C ARG A 45 -0.46 -10.81 2.05
N LEU A 46 0.20 -9.65 2.01
CA LEU A 46 1.66 -9.58 2.02
C LEU A 46 2.26 -10.10 3.33
N TYR A 47 1.60 -9.84 4.46
CA TYR A 47 2.01 -10.38 5.76
C TYR A 47 2.01 -11.91 5.77
N HIS A 48 0.93 -12.53 5.32
CA HIS A 48 0.85 -13.99 5.24
C HIS A 48 1.86 -14.59 4.27
N ALA A 49 2.08 -13.95 3.12
CA ALA A 49 3.02 -14.42 2.10
C ALA A 49 4.51 -14.23 2.48
N THR A 50 4.82 -13.49 3.55
CA THR A 50 6.22 -13.18 3.90
C THR A 50 6.57 -13.52 5.34
N CYS A 51 5.78 -13.07 6.32
CA CYS A 51 6.08 -13.23 7.74
C CYS A 51 5.55 -14.54 8.31
N THR A 52 4.50 -15.12 7.71
CA THR A 52 3.93 -16.41 8.13
C THR A 52 4.49 -17.59 7.34
N ASP A 53 5.20 -17.35 6.24
CA ASP A 53 5.83 -18.40 5.46
C ASP A 53 7.21 -18.74 6.01
N GLU A 54 7.36 -19.94 6.59
CA GLU A 54 8.62 -20.45 7.13
C GLU A 54 9.70 -20.65 6.04
N ASN A 55 9.30 -20.75 4.77
CA ASN A 55 10.19 -20.89 3.62
C ASN A 55 10.52 -19.55 2.94
N PHE A 56 10.21 -18.42 3.57
CA PHE A 56 10.52 -17.11 3.01
C PHE A 56 12.03 -16.86 2.99
N THR A 57 12.62 -16.94 1.80
CA THR A 57 14.04 -16.71 1.52
C THR A 57 14.27 -15.42 0.73
N ASP A 58 15.54 -15.01 0.62
CA ASP A 58 15.95 -13.87 -0.20
C ASP A 58 15.55 -14.04 -1.67
N GLN A 59 15.59 -15.26 -2.21
CA GLN A 59 15.16 -15.55 -3.59
C GLN A 59 13.67 -15.28 -3.78
N THR A 60 12.83 -15.81 -2.89
CA THR A 60 11.38 -15.54 -2.92
C THR A 60 11.07 -14.06 -2.72
N LEU A 61 11.83 -13.34 -1.88
CA LEU A 61 11.70 -11.89 -1.76
C LEU A 61 11.99 -11.20 -3.11
N ASP A 62 13.06 -11.58 -3.80
CA ASP A 62 13.39 -11.04 -5.11
C ASP A 62 12.33 -11.34 -6.16
N ASP A 63 11.80 -12.55 -6.17
CA ASP A 63 10.77 -12.98 -7.12
C ASP A 63 9.46 -12.17 -6.95
N ILE A 64 9.10 -11.81 -5.72
CA ILE A 64 7.88 -11.02 -5.46
C ILE A 64 8.09 -9.50 -5.59
N ARG A 65 9.33 -8.99 -5.58
CA ARG A 65 9.60 -7.54 -5.56
C ARG A 65 8.92 -6.80 -6.70
N GLU A 66 9.02 -7.31 -7.93
CA GLU A 66 8.44 -6.67 -9.11
C GLU A 66 6.91 -6.67 -9.06
N ALA A 67 6.31 -7.82 -8.73
CA ALA A 67 4.87 -7.96 -8.59
C ALA A 67 4.31 -7.02 -7.51
N GLU A 68 4.95 -6.97 -6.34
CA GLU A 68 4.52 -6.12 -5.23
C GLU A 68 4.72 -4.63 -5.52
N MET A 69 5.80 -4.25 -6.24
CA MET A 69 5.98 -2.88 -6.72
C MET A 69 4.86 -2.46 -7.71
N SER A 70 4.40 -3.37 -8.57
CA SER A 70 3.27 -3.12 -9.46
C SER A 70 1.96 -2.93 -8.69
N ASN A 71 1.72 -3.77 -7.69
CA ASN A 71 0.55 -3.67 -6.80
C ASN A 71 0.54 -2.33 -6.03
N LEU A 72 1.69 -1.91 -5.50
CA LEU A 72 1.84 -0.62 -4.84
C LEU A 72 1.54 0.56 -5.79
N ASN A 73 2.01 0.48 -7.04
CA ASN A 73 1.70 1.49 -8.05
C ASN A 73 0.19 1.56 -8.35
N ARG A 74 -0.51 0.41 -8.39
CA ARG A 74 -1.96 0.36 -8.57
C ARG A 74 -2.70 1.01 -7.40
N LEU A 75 -2.33 0.70 -6.16
CA LEU A 75 -2.88 1.33 -4.96
C LEU A 75 -2.64 2.84 -4.96
N GLN A 76 -1.45 3.29 -5.36
CA GLN A 76 -1.15 4.71 -5.47
C GLN A 76 -2.01 5.42 -6.53
N LYS A 77 -2.30 4.76 -7.66
CA LYS A 77 -3.25 5.29 -8.67
C LYS A 77 -4.66 5.42 -8.11
N LEU A 78 -5.14 4.46 -7.31
CA LEU A 78 -6.46 4.54 -6.66
C LEU A 78 -6.54 5.69 -5.64
N LYS A 79 -5.50 5.84 -4.82
CA LYS A 79 -5.34 7.00 -3.92
C LYS A 79 -5.40 8.31 -4.68
N ASN A 80 -4.70 8.40 -5.81
CA ASN A 80 -4.62 9.63 -6.59
C ASN A 80 -5.88 9.88 -7.45
N GLY A 81 -6.56 8.83 -7.90
CA GLY A 81 -7.76 8.92 -8.74
C GLY A 81 -8.98 9.51 -8.00
N THR A 82 -9.09 9.25 -6.70
CA THR A 82 -10.10 9.90 -5.85
C THR A 82 -9.80 11.39 -5.62
N SER A 83 -8.53 11.79 -5.62
CA SER A 83 -8.11 13.21 -5.53
C SER A 83 -8.27 13.95 -6.87
N TYR A 84 -7.92 13.32 -8.00
CA TYR A 84 -7.98 13.93 -9.33
C TYR A 84 -9.41 14.29 -9.75
N LYS A 85 -10.41 13.45 -9.42
CA LYS A 85 -11.83 13.80 -9.64
C LYS A 85 -12.23 15.01 -8.80
N LYS A 86 -11.83 15.08 -7.52
CA LYS A 86 -12.17 16.22 -6.65
C LYS A 86 -11.56 17.54 -7.13
N ASP A 87 -10.29 17.56 -7.53
CA ASP A 87 -9.65 18.78 -8.04
C ASP A 87 -10.24 19.26 -9.38
N LYS A 88 -10.56 18.35 -10.31
CA LYS A 88 -11.23 18.72 -11.56
C LYS A 88 -12.62 19.31 -11.33
N HIS A 89 -13.39 18.78 -10.37
CA HIS A 89 -14.70 19.33 -10.02
C HIS A 89 -14.61 20.63 -9.20
N LYS A 90 -13.51 20.86 -8.47
CA LYS A 90 -13.24 22.12 -7.76
C LYS A 90 -12.84 23.24 -8.73
N ALA A 91 -12.00 22.92 -9.72
CA ALA A 91 -11.60 23.86 -10.79
C ALA A 91 -12.79 24.26 -11.68
N LYS A 92 -13.76 23.38 -11.89
CA LYS A 92 -14.96 23.70 -12.68
C LYS A 92 -15.88 24.71 -11.98
N ARG A 93 -15.96 24.70 -10.65
CA ARG A 93 -16.77 25.65 -9.87
C ARG A 93 -16.18 27.06 -9.82
N GLN A 94 -14.86 27.22 -9.89
CA GLN A 94 -14.23 28.54 -9.90
C GLN A 94 -14.42 29.30 -11.22
N ASN A 95 -14.80 28.62 -12.30
CA ASN A 95 -15.02 29.24 -13.61
C ASN A 95 -16.48 29.63 -13.89
N GLU A 96 -17.41 29.37 -12.96
CA GLU A 96 -18.85 29.70 -13.11
C GLU A 96 -19.27 30.96 -12.34
N GLU A 97 -18.37 31.59 -11.56
CA GLU A 97 -18.66 32.83 -10.81
C GLU A 97 -18.27 34.13 -11.54
N TRP A 98 -17.80 34.05 -12.78
CA TRP A 98 -17.50 35.20 -13.65
C TRP A 98 -18.14 35.08 -15.04
N GLY A 99 -19.37 34.56 -15.08
CA GLY A 99 -20.27 34.64 -16.24
C GLY A 99 -21.29 35.73 -16.04
#